data_AF-A0A9D8XSS1-F1
#
_entry.id   AF-A0A9D8XSS1-F1
#
_cell.length_a   1.000
_cell.length_b   1.000
_cell.length_c   1.000
_cell.angle_alpha   90.00
_cell.angle_beta   90.00
_cell.angle_gamma   90.00
#
_symmetry.space_group_name_H-M   'P 1'
#
loop_
_entity.id
_entity.type
_entity.pdbx_description
1 polymer ?
#
loop_
_entity_poly.entity_id
_entity_poly.type
_entity_poly.pdbx_seq_one_letter_code
_entity_poly.pdbx_strand_id
1 'polypeptide(L)'
;MLPRHETPEHTEGYEGFYHLISMNGTVEEATLTYIIRDHDRATFERRKKEMTHLVNKINNEFGEGTATLTLKDQYYNMREKIEPDNMHVVNLAIEAMQAVGVACKVKPIRGGTDGARLSFMGLPCPNIFAGGLNFHGRFEYLPIPSAEKAMQTILKICELAR
;
A
#
# COMPACT_ATOMS: atom_id res chain seq x y z
N MET A 1 8.23 -10.57 20.65
CA MET A 1 9.48 -10.65 19.87
C MET A 1 9.52 -9.60 18.77
N LEU A 2 8.41 -9.36 18.06
CA LEU A 2 8.30 -8.22 17.13
C LEU A 2 8.28 -6.87 17.88
N PRO A 3 8.71 -5.76 17.23
CA PRO A 3 8.65 -4.43 17.81
C PRO A 3 7.21 -3.97 18.09
N ARG A 4 6.93 -3.57 19.34
CA ARG A 4 5.57 -3.19 19.79
C ARG A 4 4.96 -2.02 19.01
N HIS A 5 5.80 -1.10 18.55
CA HIS A 5 5.35 0.13 17.87
C HIS A 5 5.33 0.00 16.34
N GLU A 6 5.73 -1.13 15.78
CA GLU A 6 5.64 -1.37 14.33
C GLU A 6 4.31 -2.05 13.98
N THR A 7 3.20 -1.42 14.40
CA THR A 7 1.82 -1.88 14.17
C THR A 7 1.01 -0.80 13.43
N PRO A 8 -0.10 -1.15 12.76
CA PRO A 8 -0.89 -0.18 11.98
C PRO A 8 -1.36 1.03 12.78
N GLU A 9 -1.70 0.83 14.06
CA GLU A 9 -2.20 1.86 14.99
C GLU A 9 -1.11 2.86 15.44
N HIS A 10 0.17 2.49 15.34
CA HIS A 10 1.31 3.32 15.76
C HIS A 10 2.11 3.87 14.58
N THR A 11 1.67 3.67 13.33
CA THR A 11 2.44 4.04 12.13
C THR A 11 1.60 4.89 11.18
N GLU A 12 2.21 5.89 10.56
CA GLU A 12 1.57 6.80 9.63
C GLU A 12 2.38 7.04 8.35
N GLY A 13 1.76 7.67 7.35
CA GLY A 13 2.42 8.04 6.11
C GLY A 13 3.14 6.87 5.43
N TYR A 14 4.48 6.94 5.37
CA TYR A 14 5.34 5.96 4.72
C TYR A 14 5.83 4.83 5.66
N GLU A 15 5.56 4.92 6.95
CA GLU A 15 6.03 3.95 7.94
C GLU A 15 5.38 2.58 7.72
N GLY A 16 6.22 1.55 7.57
CA GLY A 16 5.80 0.15 7.47
C GLY A 16 5.51 -0.49 8.83
N PHE A 17 4.84 -1.64 8.81
CA PHE A 17 4.39 -2.34 10.01
C PHE A 17 4.29 -3.85 9.80
N TYR A 18 4.16 -4.56 10.93
CA TYR A 18 3.63 -5.92 11.02
C TYR A 18 2.22 -5.86 11.58
N HIS A 19 1.33 -6.70 11.09
CA HIS A 19 -0.03 -6.77 11.63
C HIS A 19 -0.49 -8.22 11.73
N LEU A 20 -0.72 -8.67 12.97
CA LEU A 20 -1.42 -9.92 13.25
C LEU A 20 -2.89 -9.74 12.89
N ILE A 21 -3.36 -10.40 11.84
CA ILE A 21 -4.74 -10.28 11.35
C ILE A 21 -5.63 -11.45 11.78
N SER A 22 -5.03 -12.57 12.17
CA SER A 22 -5.74 -13.73 12.70
C SER A 22 -4.80 -14.57 13.55
N MET A 23 -5.32 -15.12 14.64
CA MET A 23 -4.64 -16.08 15.49
C MET A 23 -5.66 -17.12 15.93
N ASN A 24 -5.34 -18.39 15.73
CA ASN A 24 -6.17 -19.52 16.16
C ASN A 24 -5.26 -20.65 16.64
N GLY A 25 -5.64 -21.34 17.72
CA GLY A 25 -4.85 -22.45 18.22
C GLY A 25 -5.39 -23.07 19.50
N THR A 26 -4.82 -24.22 19.83
CA THR A 26 -4.99 -24.95 21.08
C THR A 26 -3.60 -25.12 21.74
N VAL A 27 -3.51 -26.00 22.75
CA VAL A 27 -2.23 -26.34 23.38
C VAL A 27 -1.32 -27.13 22.42
N GLU A 28 -1.89 -27.90 21.50
CA GLU A 28 -1.12 -28.77 20.58
C GLU A 28 -0.57 -27.98 19.38
N GLU A 29 -1.36 -27.07 18.82
CA GLU A 29 -1.00 -26.32 17.61
C GLU A 29 -1.60 -24.91 17.62
N ALA A 30 -0.85 -23.92 17.13
CA ALA A 30 -1.35 -22.58 16.87
C ALA A 30 -0.86 -22.03 15.52
N THR A 31 -1.76 -21.34 14.81
CA THR A 31 -1.47 -20.64 13.56
C THR A 31 -1.71 -19.15 13.73
N LEU A 32 -0.72 -18.35 13.34
CA LEU A 32 -0.79 -16.89 13.32
C LEU A 32 -0.64 -16.39 11.89
N THR A 33 -1.59 -15.56 11.44
CA THR A 33 -1.55 -14.94 10.12
C THR A 33 -1.14 -13.47 10.26
N TYR A 34 0.00 -13.13 9.69
CA TYR A 34 0.50 -11.76 9.63
C TYR A 34 0.42 -11.18 8.23
N ILE A 35 0.25 -9.87 8.14
CA ILE A 35 0.61 -9.10 6.95
C ILE A 35 1.79 -8.18 7.26
N ILE A 36 2.68 -8.02 6.28
CA ILE A 36 3.80 -7.09 6.30
C ILE A 36 3.53 -6.02 5.26
N ARG A 37 3.72 -4.75 5.64
CA ARG A 37 3.58 -3.60 4.74
C ARG A 37 4.79 -2.69 4.93
N ASP A 38 5.38 -2.27 3.83
CA ASP A 38 6.40 -1.22 3.83
C ASP A 38 6.43 -0.55 2.45
N HIS A 39 6.72 0.75 2.42
CA HIS A 39 6.82 1.51 1.18
C HIS A 39 8.19 1.38 0.54
N ASP A 40 9.23 1.13 1.34
CA ASP A 40 10.59 0.92 0.90
C ASP A 40 10.90 -0.57 0.72
N ARG A 41 11.61 -0.89 -0.35
CA ARG A 41 11.91 -2.27 -0.74
C ARG A 41 12.89 -2.93 0.24
N ALA A 42 13.90 -2.18 0.69
CA ALA A 42 14.95 -2.74 1.53
C ALA A 42 14.41 -3.03 2.94
N THR A 43 13.62 -2.11 3.50
CA THR A 43 12.94 -2.32 4.77
C THR A 43 11.90 -3.44 4.69
N PHE A 44 11.14 -3.56 3.60
CA PHE A 44 10.22 -4.68 3.38
C PHE A 44 10.93 -6.03 3.46
N GLU A 45 12.05 -6.20 2.76
CA GLU A 45 12.83 -7.44 2.80
C GLU A 45 13.50 -7.68 4.14
N ARG A 46 13.94 -6.62 4.85
CA ARG A 46 14.42 -6.73 6.23
C ARG A 46 13.35 -7.26 7.16
N ARG A 47 12.10 -6.83 7.01
CA ARG A 47 10.97 -7.32 7.82
C ARG A 47 10.68 -8.80 7.59
N LYS A 48 10.78 -9.26 6.34
CA LYS A 48 10.67 -10.69 5.99
C LYS A 48 11.78 -11.50 6.66
N LYS A 49 13.02 -11.01 6.62
CA LYS A 49 14.16 -11.64 7.31
C LYS A 49 13.97 -11.70 8.82
N GLU A 50 13.37 -10.68 9.43
CA GLU A 50 13.05 -10.69 10.86
C GLU A 50 12.05 -11.81 11.19
N MET A 51 10.99 -12.00 10.41
CA MET A 51 10.06 -13.13 10.62
C MET A 51 10.77 -14.48 10.56
N THR A 52 11.68 -14.67 9.60
CA THR A 52 12.52 -15.88 9.51
C THR A 52 13.44 -16.02 10.73
N HIS A 53 14.05 -14.93 11.18
CA HIS A 53 14.90 -14.92 12.37
C HIS A 53 14.13 -15.35 13.63
N LEU A 54 12.90 -14.87 13.80
CA LEU A 54 12.05 -15.24 14.93
C LEU A 54 11.67 -16.72 14.95
N VAL A 55 11.34 -17.29 13.79
CA VAL A 55 11.06 -18.74 13.66
C VAL A 55 12.31 -19.56 13.99
N ASN A 56 13.48 -19.15 13.50
CA ASN A 56 14.73 -19.83 13.84
C ASN A 56 15.04 -19.76 15.34
N LYS A 57 14.74 -18.63 15.99
CA LYS A 57 14.93 -18.48 17.44
C LYS A 57 14.03 -19.43 18.23
N ILE A 58 12.77 -19.60 17.83
CA ILE A 58 11.84 -20.57 18.45
C ILE A 58 12.38 -21.99 18.27
N ASN A 59 12.79 -22.35 17.05
CA ASN A 59 13.31 -23.70 16.77
C ASN A 59 14.62 -24.00 17.52
N ASN A 60 15.48 -23.00 17.71
CA ASN A 60 16.71 -23.17 18.50
C ASN A 60 16.43 -23.42 20.00
N GLU A 61 15.33 -22.87 20.52
CA GLU A 61 14.96 -22.99 21.93
C GLU A 61 14.15 -24.26 22.21
N PHE A 62 13.23 -24.63 21.30
CA PHE A 62 12.24 -25.68 21.54
C PHE A 62 12.39 -26.92 20.64
N GLY A 63 13.30 -26.91 19.67
CA GLY A 63 13.58 -28.01 18.76
C GLY A 63 13.27 -27.69 17.30
N GLU A 64 13.95 -28.38 16.38
CA GLU A 64 13.72 -28.21 14.95
C GLU A 64 12.28 -28.61 14.57
N GLY A 65 11.61 -27.77 13.77
CA GLY A 65 10.25 -28.02 13.31
C GLY A 65 9.14 -27.55 14.26
N THR A 66 9.45 -27.00 15.44
CA THR A 66 8.44 -26.45 16.36
C THR A 66 7.65 -25.28 15.74
N ALA A 67 8.32 -24.42 14.98
CA ALA A 67 7.72 -23.33 14.24
C ALA A 67 8.07 -23.42 12.75
N THR A 68 7.07 -23.19 11.91
CA THR A 68 7.21 -23.11 10.45
C THR A 68 6.74 -21.74 9.95
N LEU A 69 7.28 -21.29 8.81
CA LEU A 69 6.96 -19.99 8.23
C LEU A 69 6.71 -20.10 6.74
N THR A 70 5.54 -19.64 6.30
CA THR A 70 5.21 -19.46 4.87
C THR A 70 5.12 -17.97 4.57
N LEU A 71 6.00 -17.46 3.70
CA LEU A 71 5.98 -16.08 3.23
C LEU A 71 5.51 -16.02 1.76
N LYS A 72 4.57 -15.13 1.48
CA LYS A 72 4.07 -14.89 0.12
C LYS A 72 3.94 -13.40 -0.13
N ASP A 73 4.61 -12.91 -1.17
CA ASP A 73 4.46 -11.52 -1.61
C ASP A 73 3.09 -11.33 -2.27
N GLN A 74 2.40 -10.23 -1.93
CA GLN A 74 1.04 -9.94 -2.39
C GLN A 74 1.03 -8.90 -3.52
N TYR A 75 1.67 -7.77 -3.30
CA TYR A 75 1.85 -6.68 -4.26
C TYR A 75 3.04 -5.82 -3.83
N TYR A 76 3.50 -4.96 -4.72
CA TYR A 76 4.65 -4.09 -4.49
C TYR A 76 4.26 -2.63 -4.72
N ASN A 77 5.10 -1.72 -4.23
CA ASN A 77 4.91 -0.30 -4.42
C ASN A 77 5.09 0.05 -5.91
N MET A 78 4.05 0.64 -6.51
CA MET A 78 4.06 1.01 -7.93
C MET A 78 5.09 2.09 -8.27
N ARG A 79 5.59 2.82 -7.26
CA ARG A 79 6.67 3.80 -7.41
C ARG A 79 7.86 3.24 -8.19
N GLU A 80 8.20 1.96 -7.97
CA GLU A 80 9.26 1.24 -8.70
C GLU A 80 9.04 1.16 -10.21
N LYS A 81 7.78 1.22 -10.66
CA LYS A 81 7.39 1.19 -12.09
C LYS A 81 7.12 2.58 -12.66
N ILE A 82 6.84 3.55 -11.79
CA ILE A 82 6.53 4.92 -12.21
C ILE A 82 7.79 5.78 -12.33
N GLU A 83 8.65 5.80 -11.29
CA GLU A 83 9.76 6.75 -11.22
C GLU A 83 10.82 6.64 -12.32
N PRO A 84 11.24 5.44 -12.74
CA PRO A 84 12.31 5.33 -13.72
C PRO A 84 11.93 5.89 -15.10
N ASP A 85 10.75 5.51 -15.61
CA ASP A 85 10.42 5.73 -17.04
C ASP A 85 9.05 6.42 -17.26
N ASN A 86 8.18 6.46 -16.25
CA ASN A 86 6.78 6.85 -16.43
C ASN A 86 6.38 8.09 -15.62
N MET A 87 7.33 8.89 -15.12
CA MET A 87 7.01 10.11 -14.38
C MET A 87 6.18 11.13 -15.18
N HIS A 88 6.27 11.08 -16.50
CA HIS A 88 5.45 11.92 -17.38
C HIS A 88 3.94 11.74 -17.13
N VAL A 89 3.45 10.53 -16.79
CA VAL A 89 2.01 10.32 -16.49
C VAL A 89 1.59 11.01 -15.20
N VAL A 90 2.48 11.11 -14.22
CA VAL A 90 2.22 11.81 -12.95
C VAL A 90 2.28 13.31 -13.17
N ASN A 91 3.28 13.80 -13.90
CA ASN A 91 3.43 15.22 -14.22
C ASN A 91 2.23 15.75 -15.00
N LEU A 92 1.75 14.99 -15.99
CA LEU A 92 0.54 15.31 -16.75
C LEU A 92 -0.69 15.45 -15.85
N ALA A 93 -0.88 14.53 -14.90
CA ALA A 93 -1.98 14.61 -13.94
C ALA A 93 -1.86 15.83 -13.01
N ILE A 94 -0.64 16.15 -12.55
CA ILE A 94 -0.36 17.32 -11.72
C ILE A 94 -0.70 18.61 -12.47
N GLU A 95 -0.24 18.74 -13.71
CA GLU A 95 -0.49 19.91 -14.56
C GLU A 95 -1.99 20.08 -14.83
N ALA A 96 -2.69 19.00 -15.17
CA ALA A 96 -4.12 19.02 -15.41
C ALA A 96 -4.91 19.47 -14.18
N MET A 97 -4.57 18.95 -12.99
CA MET A 97 -5.20 19.34 -11.72
C MET A 97 -4.98 20.84 -11.43
N GLN A 98 -3.75 21.33 -11.59
CA GLN A 98 -3.43 22.75 -11.39
C GLN A 98 -4.20 23.65 -12.34
N ALA A 99 -4.29 23.29 -13.62
CA ALA A 99 -4.99 24.06 -14.64
C ALA A 99 -6.50 24.21 -14.38
N VAL A 100 -7.11 23.25 -13.68
CA VAL A 100 -8.53 23.32 -13.28
C VAL A 100 -8.73 23.85 -11.85
N GLY A 101 -7.67 24.41 -11.24
CA GLY A 101 -7.72 25.03 -9.92
C GLY A 101 -7.77 24.04 -8.76
N VAL A 102 -7.29 22.81 -8.93
CA VAL A 102 -7.20 21.79 -7.87
C VAL A 102 -5.76 21.71 -7.38
N ALA A 103 -5.56 21.92 -6.08
CA ALA A 103 -4.26 21.73 -5.45
C ALA A 103 -3.86 20.25 -5.40
N CYS A 104 -2.72 19.91 -5.99
CA CYS A 104 -2.19 18.55 -5.99
C CYS A 104 -1.72 18.15 -4.59
N LYS A 105 -2.30 17.08 -4.04
CA LYS A 105 -1.90 16.50 -2.76
C LYS A 105 -1.40 15.08 -3.01
N VAL A 106 -0.09 14.93 -3.21
CA VAL A 106 0.54 13.62 -3.34
C VAL A 106 0.56 12.96 -1.97
N LYS A 107 -0.14 11.84 -1.83
CA LYS A 107 -0.22 11.07 -0.57
C LYS A 107 0.13 9.60 -0.82
N PRO A 108 0.84 8.94 0.09
CA PRO A 108 1.07 7.50 0.00
C PRO A 108 -0.25 6.75 0.16
N ILE A 109 -0.39 5.65 -0.60
CA ILE A 109 -1.46 4.69 -0.39
C ILE A 109 -0.96 3.64 0.60
N ARG A 110 -1.54 3.62 1.81
CA ARG A 110 -1.22 2.63 2.85
C ARG A 110 -1.96 1.31 2.61
N GLY A 111 -1.78 0.74 1.41
CA GLY A 111 -2.50 -0.44 0.94
C GLY A 111 -2.16 -0.77 -0.52
N GLY A 112 -2.97 -1.64 -1.12
CA GLY A 112 -2.85 -2.03 -2.53
C GLY A 112 -3.99 -1.43 -3.35
N THR A 113 -3.72 -1.15 -4.61
CA THR A 113 -4.73 -0.76 -5.61
C THR A 113 -4.56 -1.60 -6.86
N ASP A 114 -5.60 -1.67 -7.67
CA ASP A 114 -5.51 -2.27 -9.01
C ASP A 114 -4.47 -1.56 -9.86
N GLY A 115 -4.36 -0.24 -9.75
CA GLY A 115 -3.34 0.56 -10.45
C GLY A 115 -1.90 0.13 -10.11
N ALA A 116 -1.64 -0.26 -8.86
CA ALA A 116 -0.34 -0.79 -8.49
C ALA A 116 -0.05 -2.13 -9.17
N ARG A 117 -1.03 -3.04 -9.22
CA ARG A 117 -0.89 -4.32 -9.92
C ARG A 117 -0.73 -4.13 -11.43
N LEU A 118 -1.55 -3.28 -12.04
CA LEU A 118 -1.49 -2.94 -13.46
C LEU A 118 -0.12 -2.35 -13.84
N SER A 119 0.47 -1.52 -12.98
CA SER A 119 1.81 -0.96 -13.20
C SER A 119 2.89 -2.05 -13.29
N PHE A 120 2.76 -3.12 -12.51
CA PHE A 120 3.65 -4.29 -12.63
C PHE A 120 3.33 -5.18 -13.83
N MET A 121 2.13 -5.08 -14.41
CA MET A 121 1.72 -5.74 -15.63
C MET A 121 2.07 -4.95 -16.90
N GLY A 122 2.78 -3.82 -16.78
CA GLY A 122 3.22 -2.99 -17.90
C GLY A 122 2.29 -1.84 -18.25
N LEU A 123 1.28 -1.54 -17.41
CA LEU A 123 0.38 -0.39 -17.57
C LEU A 123 0.52 0.58 -16.38
N PRO A 124 1.42 1.59 -16.47
CA PRO A 124 1.56 2.65 -15.48
C PRO A 124 0.21 3.32 -15.17
N CYS A 125 -0.28 3.16 -13.94
CA CYS A 125 -1.66 3.51 -13.62
C CYS A 125 -1.77 4.23 -12.25
N PRO A 126 -1.34 5.51 -12.16
CA PRO A 126 -1.49 6.30 -10.95
C PRO A 126 -2.96 6.57 -10.65
N ASN A 127 -3.29 6.78 -9.37
CA ASN A 127 -4.65 7.08 -8.94
C ASN A 127 -4.88 8.59 -8.90
N ILE A 128 -6.05 9.03 -9.39
CA ILE A 128 -6.54 10.40 -9.30
C ILE A 128 -7.78 10.45 -8.40
N PHE A 129 -8.07 11.61 -7.82
CA PHE A 129 -9.19 11.75 -6.90
C PHE A 129 -10.55 11.61 -7.63
N ALA A 130 -11.54 11.05 -6.94
CA ALA A 130 -12.93 11.01 -7.40
C ALA A 130 -13.83 12.04 -6.68
N GLY A 131 -13.32 12.68 -5.61
CA GLY A 131 -14.05 13.65 -4.79
C GLY A 131 -14.86 13.04 -3.64
N GLY A 132 -15.00 11.71 -3.59
CA GLY A 132 -15.72 11.00 -2.53
C GLY A 132 -14.98 11.01 -1.19
N LEU A 133 -15.75 10.91 -0.10
CA LEU A 133 -15.26 10.91 1.28
C LEU A 133 -15.90 9.76 2.07
N ASN A 134 -15.22 9.32 3.14
CA ASN A 134 -15.70 8.31 4.09
C ASN A 134 -16.09 6.96 3.46
N PHE A 135 -15.32 6.50 2.48
CA PHE A 135 -15.54 5.24 1.78
C PHE A 135 -15.78 4.05 2.72
N HIS A 136 -16.64 3.12 2.30
CA HIS A 136 -16.96 1.87 2.99
C HIS A 136 -17.71 2.03 4.32
N GLY A 137 -18.54 3.07 4.44
CA GLY A 137 -19.32 3.32 5.65
C GLY A 137 -20.65 4.00 5.38
N ARG A 138 -21.53 3.99 6.38
CA ARG A 138 -22.86 4.65 6.31
C ARG A 138 -22.80 6.16 6.08
N PHE A 139 -21.63 6.77 6.26
CA PHE A 139 -21.37 8.20 6.12
C PHE A 139 -20.60 8.52 4.82
N GLU A 140 -20.53 7.57 3.89
CA GLU A 140 -19.94 7.78 2.57
C GLU A 140 -20.77 8.80 1.77
N TYR A 141 -20.11 9.77 1.15
CA TYR A 141 -20.77 10.79 0.32
C TYR A 141 -19.83 11.38 -0.74
N LEU A 142 -20.42 12.00 -1.76
CA LEU A 142 -19.73 12.67 -2.86
C LEU A 142 -20.29 14.08 -3.07
N PRO A 143 -19.55 15.15 -2.72
CA PRO A 143 -19.94 16.51 -3.05
C PRO A 143 -19.95 16.74 -4.57
N ILE A 144 -21.05 17.26 -5.11
CA ILE A 144 -21.19 17.57 -6.55
C ILE A 144 -20.02 18.45 -7.07
N PRO A 145 -19.61 19.54 -6.39
CA PRO A 145 -18.48 20.33 -6.88
C PRO A 145 -17.16 19.55 -6.94
N SER A 146 -16.98 18.55 -6.08
CA SER A 146 -15.78 17.69 -6.12
C SER A 146 -15.83 16.71 -7.29
N ALA A 147 -17.00 16.16 -7.60
CA ALA A 147 -17.21 15.31 -8.78
C ALA A 147 -16.97 16.11 -10.08
N GLU A 148 -17.46 17.34 -10.17
CA GLU A 148 -17.21 18.24 -11.30
C GLU A 148 -15.72 18.52 -11.49
N LYS A 149 -14.96 18.71 -10.40
CA LYS A 149 -13.50 18.88 -10.47
C LYS A 149 -12.77 17.62 -10.92
N ALA A 150 -13.22 16.43 -10.51
CA ALA A 150 -12.67 15.18 -11.01
C ALA A 150 -12.90 15.04 -12.53
N MET A 151 -14.11 15.33 -13.01
CA MET A 151 -14.43 15.36 -14.44
C MET A 151 -13.56 16.36 -15.21
N GLN A 152 -13.46 17.61 -14.73
CA GLN A 152 -12.63 18.66 -15.36
C GLN A 152 -11.16 18.23 -15.44
N THR A 153 -10.64 17.58 -14.39
CA THR A 153 -9.27 17.06 -14.36
C THR A 153 -9.06 16.01 -15.47
N ILE A 154 -9.97 15.04 -15.60
CA ILE A 154 -9.87 14.00 -16.65
C ILE A 154 -9.91 14.62 -18.04
N LEU A 155 -10.84 15.54 -18.29
CA LEU A 155 -10.93 16.25 -19.58
C LEU A 155 -9.64 17.02 -19.88
N LYS A 156 -9.05 17.67 -18.87
CA LYS A 156 -7.81 18.41 -19.03
C LYS A 156 -6.61 17.50 -19.29
N ILE A 157 -6.54 16.33 -18.66
CA ILE A 157 -5.54 15.30 -18.99
C ILE A 157 -5.66 14.91 -20.47
N CYS A 158 -6.87 14.62 -20.95
CA CYS A 158 -7.10 14.26 -22.35
C CYS A 158 -6.78 15.39 -23.34
N GLU A 159 -6.89 16.66 -22.92
CA GLU A 159 -6.51 17.83 -23.71
C GLU A 159 -4.98 17.97 -23.79
N LEU A 160 -4.28 17.85 -22.66
CA LEU A 160 -2.83 18.01 -22.55
C LEU A 160 -2.03 16.82 -23.10
N ALA A 161 -2.64 15.63 -23.17
CA ALA A 161 -2.02 14.42 -23.70
C ALA A 161 -1.98 14.36 -25.24
N ARG A 162 -2.61 15.32 -25.92
CA ARG A 162 -2.63 15.42 -27.40
C ARG A 162 -1.39 16.12 -27.91
#